data_AF-A0A9D6CI72-F1
#
_entry.id   AF-A0A9D6CI72-F1
#
_cell.length_a   1.000
_cell.length_b   1.000
_cell.length_c   1.000
_cell.angle_alpha   90.00
_cell.angle_beta   90.00
_cell.angle_gamma   90.00
#
_symmetry.space_group_name_H-M   'P 1'
#
loop_
_entity.id
_entity.type
_entity.pdbx_description
1 polymer ?
#
loop_
_entity_poly.entity_id
_entity_poly.type
_entity_poly.pdbx_seq_one_letter_code
_entity_poly.pdbx_strand_id
1 'polypeptide(L)'
;MESSAVRFTIFILLGVAAISGSAALIGTDPDSASASSGRAPTELPSLRDRPTASAQLDPTLDAPHRGIDDAEAPKAFDFDIVGTDFAPPPPQMGRERWSWKDDRTQIVFEGCTPVARDERIDPLDCIVEAEIDRAGLEALEAHFGFEMHRLRTFRVRGDAQVDDAMWEDLLAQHASALAKHGIVLEGNRVAPDFPWLVQRAVPFVAPLAQAIVRAWRDTDAPAAGAAAPGNYPRSDTRVEALTSFVQRAIPYAEVTPSPDGLERCGLRTPGATLADGGDCDSKVLLLAALLRAADPRLPLVLVTLTIDGRPHMLLGVGIRPTPCAATLTHGGLEYVLIETTSAVGVGFMAPDYNDARLEEFTVIP
;
A
#
# COMPACT_ATOMS: atom_id res chain seq x y z
N MET A 1 -18.29 26.05 7.53
CA MET A 1 -17.26 25.01 7.61
C MET A 1 -16.03 25.66 8.17
N GLU A 2 -15.82 25.53 9.47
CA GLU A 2 -14.62 26.03 10.12
C GLU A 2 -13.47 25.09 9.78
N SER A 3 -12.46 25.61 9.07
CA SER A 3 -11.17 24.96 8.88
C SER A 3 -10.49 24.89 10.25
N SER A 4 -10.59 23.74 10.91
CA SER A 4 -9.81 23.47 12.11
C SER A 4 -8.35 23.29 11.68
N ALA A 5 -7.54 24.33 11.89
CA ALA A 5 -6.09 24.25 11.75
C ALA A 5 -5.55 23.15 12.69
N VAL A 6 -5.06 22.06 12.10
CA VAL A 6 -4.38 20.97 12.81
C VAL A 6 -3.07 21.53 13.35
N ARG A 7 -2.95 21.67 14.67
CA ARG A 7 -1.70 22.06 15.32
C ARG A 7 -0.85 20.82 15.55
N PHE A 8 0.23 20.68 14.79
CA PHE A 8 1.29 19.74 15.11
C PHE A 8 2.11 20.28 16.28
N THR A 9 2.34 19.44 17.28
CA THR A 9 3.48 19.58 18.19
C THR A 9 4.44 18.44 17.91
N ILE A 10 5.22 18.57 16.84
CA ILE A 10 6.38 17.72 16.63
C ILE A 10 7.49 18.26 17.54
N PHE A 11 7.74 17.60 18.67
CA PHE A 11 8.94 17.87 19.47
C PHE A 11 10.15 17.24 18.76
N ILE A 12 10.68 17.91 17.74
CA ILE A 12 12.06 17.68 17.30
C ILE A 12 12.94 18.67 18.08
N LEU A 13 13.65 18.15 19.07
CA LEU A 13 14.74 18.88 19.73
C LEU A 13 15.85 19.08 18.69
N LEU A 14 15.87 20.27 18.08
CA LEU A 14 16.93 20.74 17.18
C LEU A 14 18.25 20.89 17.96
N GLY A 15 19.03 19.81 18.01
CA GLY A 15 20.44 19.84 18.31
C GLY A 15 21.24 19.93 17.01
N VAL A 16 21.63 21.14 16.60
CA VAL A 16 22.58 21.33 15.51
C VAL A 16 23.96 20.85 15.97
N ALA A 17 24.34 19.64 15.55
CA ALA A 17 25.74 19.22 15.48
C ALA A 17 25.97 18.54 14.14
N ALA A 18 26.67 19.24 13.25
CA ALA A 18 27.11 18.70 11.98
C ALA A 18 28.12 17.56 12.24
N ILE A 19 27.70 16.32 11.98
CA ILE A 19 28.61 15.18 11.82
C ILE A 19 28.19 14.46 10.55
N SER A 20 29.01 14.63 9.51
CA SER A 20 28.94 13.88 8.27
C SER A 20 29.36 12.44 8.53
N GLY A 21 28.44 11.48 8.38
CA GLY A 21 28.75 10.05 8.33
C GLY A 21 27.66 9.17 8.92
N SER A 22 26.66 8.80 8.12
CA SER A 22 25.70 7.74 8.48
C SER A 22 25.11 7.13 7.20
N ALA A 23 25.88 6.25 6.56
CA ALA A 23 25.40 5.32 5.55
C ALA A 23 25.49 3.91 6.15
N ALA A 24 24.48 3.50 6.92
CA ALA A 24 24.31 2.11 7.40
C ALA A 24 22.95 1.82 8.09
N LEU A 25 22.04 2.79 8.23
CA LEU A 25 20.72 2.54 8.87
C LEU A 25 19.70 1.87 7.93
N ILE A 26 20.02 1.78 6.64
CA ILE A 26 19.10 1.37 5.59
C ILE A 26 19.58 0.03 5.00
N GLY A 27 18.87 -1.04 5.32
CA GLY A 27 19.00 -2.35 4.66
C GLY A 27 18.25 -2.42 3.33
N THR A 28 18.20 -1.33 2.56
CA THR A 28 17.64 -1.31 1.20
C THR A 28 18.75 -0.95 0.24
N ASP A 29 19.03 -1.86 -0.71
CA ASP A 29 19.89 -1.62 -1.87
C ASP A 29 19.40 -0.35 -2.60
N PRO A 30 20.22 0.72 -2.75
CA PRO A 30 19.77 1.98 -3.33
C PRO A 30 19.69 2.00 -4.87
N ASP A 31 19.91 0.87 -5.57
CA ASP A 31 20.05 0.85 -7.03
C ASP A 31 18.79 0.46 -7.83
N SER A 32 17.63 0.28 -7.20
CA SER A 32 16.37 0.01 -7.92
C SER A 32 15.33 1.12 -7.72
N ALA A 33 15.63 2.32 -8.20
CA ALA A 33 14.62 3.35 -8.47
C ALA A 33 15.15 4.33 -9.52
N SER A 34 15.21 3.89 -10.77
CA SER A 34 15.54 4.72 -11.93
C SER A 34 14.43 4.63 -12.95
N ALA A 35 13.60 5.68 -12.99
CA ALA A 35 12.60 5.91 -14.02
C ALA A 35 13.29 6.03 -15.40
N SER A 36 12.72 5.31 -16.37
CA SER A 36 13.17 5.21 -17.75
C SER A 36 13.46 6.57 -18.40
N SER A 37 14.70 6.79 -18.83
CA SER A 37 15.01 7.75 -19.90
C SER A 37 16.19 7.26 -20.75
N GLY A 38 15.98 7.27 -22.07
CA GLY A 38 17.04 7.23 -23.09
C GLY A 38 17.65 5.87 -23.44
N ARG A 39 17.03 5.14 -24.38
CA ARG A 39 17.70 4.07 -25.15
C ARG A 39 18.10 4.59 -26.53
N ALA A 40 19.40 4.73 -26.77
CA ALA A 40 19.99 4.79 -28.11
C ALA A 40 20.57 3.39 -28.47
N PRO A 41 20.74 3.07 -29.77
CA PRO A 41 20.42 1.75 -30.30
C PRO A 41 21.61 0.79 -30.26
N THR A 42 21.32 -0.49 -30.05
CA THR A 42 22.26 -1.59 -30.31
C THR A 42 21.83 -2.29 -31.59
N GLU A 43 22.78 -2.35 -32.54
CA GLU A 43 22.67 -3.00 -33.85
C GLU A 43 22.21 -4.45 -33.75
N LEU A 44 21.30 -4.84 -34.64
CA LEU A 44 20.99 -6.24 -34.94
C LEU A 44 21.40 -6.58 -36.38
N PRO A 45 21.72 -7.85 -36.68
CA PRO A 45 22.46 -8.23 -37.86
C PRO A 45 21.60 -8.23 -39.13
N SER A 46 22.28 -7.96 -40.25
CA SER A 46 21.71 -8.02 -41.59
C SER A 46 21.16 -9.40 -41.93
N LEU A 47 19.90 -9.43 -42.35
CA LEU A 47 19.32 -10.52 -43.14
C LEU A 47 18.93 -9.98 -44.51
N ARG A 48 19.84 -10.14 -45.46
CA ARG A 48 19.55 -10.15 -46.90
C ARG A 48 19.03 -11.54 -47.23
N ASP A 49 17.82 -11.65 -47.78
CA ASP A 49 17.59 -12.08 -49.16
C ASP A 49 16.12 -12.45 -49.45
N ARG A 50 15.60 -11.80 -50.51
CA ARG A 50 14.52 -12.19 -51.47
C ARG A 50 13.04 -12.06 -51.07
N PRO A 51 12.13 -11.94 -52.08
CA PRO A 51 12.19 -11.09 -53.26
C PRO A 51 10.91 -10.24 -53.43
N THR A 52 11.08 -9.15 -54.17
CA THR A 52 10.04 -8.21 -54.64
C THR A 52 9.01 -8.88 -55.55
N ALA A 53 7.73 -8.73 -55.22
CA ALA A 53 6.62 -8.85 -56.15
C ALA A 53 5.77 -7.58 -56.10
N SER A 54 5.93 -6.80 -57.16
CA SER A 54 5.13 -5.64 -57.56
C SER A 54 3.70 -6.05 -57.86
N ALA A 55 2.72 -5.48 -57.16
CA ALA A 55 1.32 -5.49 -57.58
C ALA A 55 0.90 -4.07 -57.95
N GLN A 56 0.39 -3.95 -59.17
CA GLN A 56 -0.01 -2.72 -59.85
C GLN A 56 -1.18 -2.04 -59.15
N LEU A 57 -1.14 -0.71 -59.16
CA LEU A 57 -2.26 0.18 -58.86
C LEU A 57 -3.34 0.04 -59.93
N ASP A 58 -4.58 -0.21 -59.50
CA ASP A 58 -5.79 -0.15 -60.32
C ASP A 58 -6.54 1.15 -59.98
N PRO A 59 -6.62 2.15 -60.88
CA PRO A 59 -7.26 3.42 -60.59
C PRO A 59 -8.63 3.49 -61.28
N THR A 60 -9.64 2.81 -60.74
CA THR A 60 -11.03 3.12 -61.10
C THR A 60 -11.96 2.75 -59.95
N LEU A 61 -12.65 3.75 -59.39
CA LEU A 61 -14.06 3.70 -58.99
C LEU A 61 -14.45 5.00 -58.27
N ASP A 62 -14.91 5.96 -59.09
CA ASP A 62 -15.84 7.00 -58.65
C ASP A 62 -17.15 6.34 -58.21
N ALA A 63 -17.55 6.59 -56.97
CA ALA A 63 -18.92 6.34 -56.50
C ALA A 63 -19.36 7.46 -55.54
N PRO A 64 -20.64 7.88 -55.62
CA PRO A 64 -21.09 9.17 -55.09
C PRO A 64 -21.24 9.16 -53.57
N HIS A 65 -20.92 10.30 -52.96
CA HIS A 65 -21.26 10.65 -51.58
C HIS A 65 -22.75 10.43 -51.30
N ARG A 66 -23.08 9.35 -50.58
CA ARG A 66 -24.32 9.25 -49.82
C ARG A 66 -24.12 9.98 -48.50
N GLY A 67 -24.92 11.02 -48.28
CA GLY A 67 -25.03 11.69 -47.00
C GLY A 67 -25.35 10.70 -45.89
N ILE A 68 -24.52 10.70 -44.87
CA ILE A 68 -24.78 10.03 -43.59
C ILE A 68 -25.42 11.10 -42.71
N ASP A 69 -26.70 11.37 -42.96
CA ASP A 69 -27.58 12.05 -42.00
C ASP A 69 -28.37 10.95 -41.31
N ASP A 70 -27.76 10.37 -40.28
CA ASP A 70 -28.45 9.65 -39.21
C ASP A 70 -27.50 9.66 -38.01
N ALA A 71 -27.56 10.75 -37.24
CA ALA A 71 -26.96 10.81 -35.92
C ALA A 71 -27.71 9.83 -35.01
N GLU A 72 -27.30 8.55 -35.06
CA GLU A 72 -27.70 7.53 -34.10
C GLU A 72 -27.42 8.07 -32.71
N ALA A 73 -28.47 8.27 -31.89
CA ALA A 73 -28.32 8.71 -30.51
C ALA A 73 -27.26 7.84 -29.81
N PRO A 74 -26.39 8.42 -28.97
CA PRO A 74 -25.35 7.66 -28.29
C PRO A 74 -26.01 6.51 -27.52
N LYS A 75 -25.78 5.28 -27.99
CA LYS A 75 -26.20 4.07 -27.29
C LYS A 75 -25.52 4.13 -25.93
N ALA A 76 -26.32 4.15 -24.86
CA ALA A 76 -25.83 4.01 -23.49
C ALA A 76 -24.96 2.75 -23.46
N PHE A 77 -23.65 2.92 -23.25
CA PHE A 77 -22.76 1.80 -23.07
C PHE A 77 -23.09 1.18 -21.72
N ASP A 78 -23.55 -0.06 -21.76
CA ASP A 78 -23.86 -0.84 -20.57
C ASP A 78 -22.52 -1.16 -19.89
N PHE A 79 -22.26 -0.46 -18.79
CA PHE A 79 -21.08 -0.68 -17.97
C PHE A 79 -21.33 -1.93 -17.15
N ASP A 80 -21.22 -3.08 -17.79
CA ASP A 80 -21.41 -4.40 -17.19
C ASP A 80 -20.16 -4.77 -16.35
N ILE A 81 -19.63 -3.81 -15.56
CA ILE A 81 -19.03 -4.16 -14.27
C ILE A 81 -20.18 -4.79 -13.51
N VAL A 82 -20.37 -6.09 -13.70
CA VAL A 82 -21.38 -6.86 -13.00
C VAL A 82 -21.06 -6.63 -11.53
N GLY A 83 -21.81 -5.72 -10.90
CA GLY A 83 -21.57 -5.22 -9.55
C GLY A 83 -21.95 -6.29 -8.54
N THR A 84 -21.32 -7.46 -8.65
CA THR A 84 -21.45 -8.53 -7.70
C THR A 84 -20.70 -8.10 -6.46
N ASP A 85 -21.38 -8.19 -5.32
CA ASP A 85 -20.70 -8.04 -4.06
C ASP A 85 -19.65 -9.15 -3.92
N PHE A 86 -18.50 -8.81 -3.33
CA PHE A 86 -17.50 -9.82 -3.01
C PHE A 86 -18.13 -10.92 -2.16
N ALA A 87 -18.06 -12.16 -2.66
CA ALA A 87 -18.51 -13.35 -1.99
C ALA A 87 -17.33 -14.33 -1.92
N PRO A 88 -16.73 -14.54 -0.73
CA PRO A 88 -15.59 -15.41 -0.63
C PRO A 88 -15.98 -16.88 -0.89
N PRO A 89 -15.06 -17.70 -1.43
CA PRO A 89 -15.27 -19.13 -1.51
C PRO A 89 -15.38 -19.75 -0.11
N PRO A 90 -15.84 -21.01 0.01
CA PRO A 90 -15.74 -21.76 1.26
C PRO A 90 -14.31 -21.73 1.79
N PRO A 91 -14.08 -21.51 3.10
CA PRO A 91 -12.73 -21.36 3.64
C PRO A 91 -11.86 -22.58 3.35
N GLN A 92 -10.64 -22.33 2.86
CA GLN A 92 -9.63 -23.37 2.61
C GLN A 92 -8.39 -23.06 3.44
N MET A 93 -8.36 -23.62 4.65
CA MET A 93 -7.26 -23.41 5.59
C MET A 93 -6.02 -24.17 5.14
N GLY A 94 -4.99 -23.43 4.72
CA GLY A 94 -3.64 -23.93 4.53
C GLY A 94 -2.79 -23.65 5.77
N ARG A 95 -1.86 -24.53 6.12
CA ARG A 95 -0.87 -24.27 7.17
C ARG A 95 0.40 -23.73 6.55
N GLU A 96 0.84 -22.59 7.04
CA GLU A 96 2.02 -21.90 6.56
C GLU A 96 2.95 -21.54 7.71
N ARG A 97 4.22 -21.35 7.38
CA ARG A 97 5.28 -21.06 8.33
C ARG A 97 6.03 -19.81 7.92
N TRP A 98 6.20 -18.91 8.87
CA TRP A 98 7.01 -17.71 8.74
C TRP A 98 8.12 -17.72 9.79
N SER A 99 9.26 -17.15 9.42
CA SER A 99 10.37 -16.91 10.34
C SER A 99 11.02 -15.57 10.02
N TRP A 100 11.33 -14.80 11.05
CA TRP A 100 12.02 -13.52 10.91
C TRP A 100 12.86 -13.23 12.16
N LYS A 101 13.76 -12.25 12.05
CA LYS A 101 14.60 -11.77 13.14
C LYS A 101 14.13 -10.39 13.57
N ASP A 102 13.66 -10.26 14.81
CA ASP A 102 13.35 -8.98 15.41
C ASP A 102 14.60 -8.35 16.06
N ASP A 103 15.17 -7.40 15.34
CA ASP A 103 16.38 -6.68 15.69
C ASP A 103 16.12 -5.33 16.37
N ARG A 104 14.91 -5.05 16.87
CA ARG A 104 14.61 -3.73 17.48
C ARG A 104 15.43 -3.46 18.75
N THR A 105 15.83 -4.53 19.43
CA THR A 105 16.75 -4.48 20.59
C THR A 105 18.15 -4.01 20.21
N GLN A 106 18.53 -4.10 18.94
CA GLN A 106 19.81 -3.61 18.43
C GLN A 106 19.80 -2.09 18.22
N ILE A 107 18.64 -1.43 18.13
CA ILE A 107 18.59 -0.02 17.75
C ILE A 107 19.19 0.84 18.87
N VAL A 108 20.18 1.64 18.49
CA VAL A 108 20.85 2.64 19.34
C VAL A 108 20.21 4.00 19.10
N PHE A 109 19.91 4.72 20.18
CA PHE A 109 19.28 6.03 20.13
C PHE A 109 20.17 7.13 20.70
N GLU A 110 20.18 8.28 20.04
CA GLU A 110 20.64 9.56 20.60
C GLU A 110 19.41 10.43 20.89
N GLY A 111 19.03 10.51 22.16
CA GLY A 111 17.75 11.12 22.55
C GLY A 111 16.57 10.31 22.00
N CYS A 112 15.78 10.93 21.12
CA CYS A 112 14.62 10.30 20.48
C CYS A 112 14.91 9.79 19.05
N THR A 113 16.14 9.95 18.56
CA THR A 113 16.51 9.65 17.17
C THR A 113 17.25 8.31 17.10
N PRO A 114 16.81 7.35 16.27
CA PRO A 114 17.59 6.14 15.99
C PRO A 114 18.83 6.51 15.17
N VAL A 115 20.02 6.11 15.64
CA VAL A 115 21.30 6.51 15.02
C VAL A 115 22.14 5.33 14.52
N ALA A 116 21.97 4.14 15.07
CA ALA A 116 22.75 2.96 14.68
C ALA A 116 22.06 1.66 15.10
N ARG A 117 22.65 0.53 14.71
CA ARG A 117 22.34 -0.80 15.27
C ARG A 117 23.59 -1.37 15.95
N ASP A 118 23.44 -1.87 17.17
CA ASP A 118 24.47 -2.63 17.88
C ASP A 118 24.37 -4.10 17.49
N GLU A 119 25.15 -4.51 16.48
CA GLU A 119 25.19 -5.87 15.96
C GLU A 119 25.68 -6.91 16.99
N ARG A 120 26.21 -6.48 18.14
CA ARG A 120 26.62 -7.36 19.24
C ARG A 120 25.43 -7.86 20.06
N ILE A 121 24.26 -7.22 19.94
CA ILE A 121 23.02 -7.64 20.58
C ILE A 121 22.35 -8.64 19.64
N ASP A 122 22.10 -9.86 20.09
CA ASP A 122 21.40 -10.84 19.25
C ASP A 122 19.96 -10.39 18.98
N PRO A 123 19.48 -10.48 17.72
CA PRO A 123 18.09 -10.23 17.42
C PRO A 123 17.24 -11.40 17.95
N LEU A 124 15.96 -11.13 18.20
CA LEU A 124 15.00 -12.13 18.62
C LEU A 124 14.55 -12.97 17.42
N ASP A 125 14.84 -14.26 17.43
CA ASP A 125 14.31 -15.19 16.43
C ASP A 125 12.82 -15.44 16.67
N CYS A 126 12.00 -15.13 15.67
CA CYS A 126 10.56 -15.32 15.69
C CYS A 126 10.17 -16.38 14.65
N ILE A 127 9.38 -17.36 15.07
CA ILE A 127 8.84 -18.40 14.18
C ILE A 127 7.35 -18.54 14.47
N VAL A 128 6.54 -18.51 13.42
CA VAL A 128 5.09 -18.68 13.48
C VAL A 128 4.68 -19.76 12.51
N GLU A 129 3.88 -20.70 12.98
CA GLU A 129 3.08 -21.57 12.12
C GLU A 129 1.61 -21.24 12.36
N ALA A 130 0.88 -20.94 11.28
CA ALA A 130 -0.51 -20.55 11.37
C ALA A 130 -1.34 -21.17 10.24
N GLU A 131 -2.62 -21.33 10.51
CA GLU A 131 -3.60 -21.54 9.45
C GLU A 131 -3.89 -20.21 8.76
N ILE A 132 -4.11 -20.25 7.45
CA ILE A 132 -4.50 -19.10 6.64
C ILE A 132 -5.49 -19.55 5.58
N ASP A 133 -6.55 -18.75 5.37
CA ASP A 133 -7.50 -18.99 4.30
C ASP A 133 -6.99 -18.38 3.00
N ARG A 134 -6.06 -19.09 2.35
CA ARG A 134 -5.40 -18.61 1.13
C ARG A 134 -6.41 -18.42 0.00
N ALA A 135 -7.39 -19.31 -0.14
CA ALA A 135 -8.42 -19.19 -1.15
C ALA A 135 -9.28 -17.93 -0.97
N GLY A 136 -9.64 -17.59 0.27
CA GLY A 136 -10.34 -16.34 0.58
C GLY A 136 -9.53 -15.09 0.23
N LEU A 137 -8.23 -15.10 0.53
CA LEU A 137 -7.30 -14.01 0.19
C LEU A 137 -7.06 -13.85 -1.31
N GLU A 138 -6.88 -14.95 -2.04
CA GLU A 138 -6.74 -14.95 -3.50
C GLU A 138 -8.03 -14.48 -4.18
N ALA A 139 -9.20 -14.89 -3.67
CA ALA A 139 -10.47 -14.40 -4.16
C ALA A 139 -10.67 -12.90 -3.92
N LEU A 140 -10.20 -12.37 -2.78
CA LEU A 140 -10.23 -10.94 -2.51
C LEU A 140 -9.33 -10.16 -3.49
N GLU A 141 -8.10 -10.64 -3.74
CA GLU A 141 -7.18 -10.05 -4.71
C GLU A 141 -7.76 -10.06 -6.13
N ALA A 142 -8.40 -11.15 -6.54
CA ALA A 142 -9.03 -11.28 -7.85
C ALA A 142 -10.28 -10.38 -8.00
N HIS A 143 -10.96 -10.06 -6.89
CA HIS A 143 -12.14 -9.20 -6.87
C HIS A 143 -11.79 -7.72 -6.83
N PHE A 144 -10.70 -7.36 -6.16
CA PHE A 144 -10.24 -5.99 -5.99
C PHE A 144 -9.72 -5.40 -7.31
N GLY A 145 -10.14 -4.16 -7.57
CA GLY A 145 -9.74 -3.41 -8.76
C GLY A 145 -10.80 -3.39 -9.86
N PHE A 146 -10.42 -2.88 -11.03
CA PHE A 146 -11.35 -2.70 -12.14
C PHE A 146 -10.63 -2.78 -13.49
N GLU A 147 -11.34 -3.15 -14.55
CA GLU A 147 -10.76 -3.24 -15.89
C GLU A 147 -10.57 -1.84 -16.52
N MET A 148 -9.32 -1.35 -16.58
CA MET A 148 -9.01 0.01 -17.08
C MET A 148 -9.49 0.30 -18.50
N HIS A 149 -9.49 -0.71 -19.38
CA HIS A 149 -9.93 -0.53 -20.76
C HIS A 149 -11.44 -0.22 -20.85
N ARG A 150 -12.24 -0.60 -19.84
CA ARG A 150 -13.66 -0.23 -19.78
C ARG A 150 -13.84 1.26 -19.51
N LEU A 151 -12.98 1.88 -18.70
CA LEU A 151 -12.94 3.34 -18.55
C LEU A 151 -12.43 4.04 -19.81
N ARG A 152 -11.58 3.40 -20.62
CA ARG A 152 -11.04 3.99 -21.86
C ARG A 152 -12.03 3.97 -23.03
N THR A 153 -13.01 3.07 -23.07
CA THR A 153 -14.04 3.05 -24.12
C THR A 153 -14.86 4.34 -24.20
N PHE A 154 -14.84 5.19 -23.16
CA PHE A 154 -15.41 6.54 -23.19
C PHE A 154 -14.57 7.57 -23.94
N ARG A 155 -13.26 7.33 -24.15
CA ARG A 155 -12.36 8.22 -24.90
C ARG A 155 -12.55 8.14 -26.42
N VAL A 156 -13.34 7.20 -26.94
CA VAL A 156 -13.39 6.92 -28.38
C VAL A 156 -14.82 6.93 -28.91
N ARG A 157 -15.47 8.09 -28.83
CA ARG A 157 -16.47 8.50 -29.83
C ARG A 157 -16.39 10.02 -30.04
N GLY A 158 -15.46 10.39 -30.91
CA GLY A 158 -15.22 11.77 -31.36
C GLY A 158 -13.99 12.41 -30.71
N ASP A 159 -13.24 13.20 -31.47
CA ASP A 159 -12.06 13.99 -31.04
C ASP A 159 -12.38 15.08 -29.97
N ALA A 160 -13.47 14.91 -29.21
CA ALA A 160 -13.80 15.81 -28.12
C ALA A 160 -12.86 15.52 -26.94
N GLN A 161 -12.14 16.55 -26.49
CA GLN A 161 -11.56 16.53 -25.15
C GLN A 161 -12.70 16.18 -24.17
N VAL A 162 -12.49 15.12 -23.38
CA VAL A 162 -13.32 14.88 -22.20
C VAL A 162 -13.07 16.07 -21.28
N ASP A 163 -14.05 16.94 -21.12
CA ASP A 163 -13.98 17.96 -20.09
C ASP A 163 -14.14 17.28 -18.72
N ASP A 164 -13.63 17.94 -17.67
CA ASP A 164 -13.63 17.39 -16.32
C ASP A 164 -15.06 17.05 -15.84
N ALA A 165 -16.07 17.79 -16.33
CA ALA A 165 -17.47 17.58 -15.97
C ALA A 165 -18.05 16.27 -16.52
N MET A 166 -17.69 15.88 -17.75
CA MET A 166 -18.12 14.60 -18.32
C MET A 166 -17.43 13.42 -17.62
N TRP A 167 -16.19 13.59 -17.20
CA TRP A 167 -15.48 12.58 -16.41
C TRP A 167 -16.10 12.40 -15.02
N GLU A 168 -16.47 13.49 -14.35
CA GLU A 168 -17.16 13.47 -13.06
C GLU A 168 -18.52 12.77 -13.13
N ASP A 169 -19.35 13.08 -14.14
CA ASP A 169 -20.68 12.45 -14.31
C ASP A 169 -20.55 10.93 -14.57
N LEU A 170 -19.59 10.55 -15.40
CA LEU A 170 -19.29 9.16 -15.70
C LEU A 170 -18.86 8.37 -14.45
N LEU A 171 -17.92 8.94 -13.69
CA LEU A 171 -17.45 8.33 -12.47
C LEU A 171 -18.56 8.27 -11.42
N ALA A 172 -19.40 9.30 -11.29
CA ALA A 172 -20.55 9.29 -10.39
C ALA A 172 -21.55 8.16 -10.72
N GLN A 173 -21.80 7.90 -12.01
CA GLN A 173 -22.66 6.81 -12.46
C GLN A 173 -22.10 5.42 -12.12
N HIS A 174 -20.78 5.29 -12.01
CA HIS A 174 -20.10 4.02 -11.72
C HIS A 174 -19.57 3.89 -10.29
N ALA A 175 -19.69 4.93 -9.47
CA ALA A 175 -19.21 4.97 -8.10
C ALA A 175 -19.69 3.77 -7.26
N SER A 176 -20.98 3.44 -7.37
CA SER A 176 -21.55 2.30 -6.63
C SER A 176 -21.04 0.95 -7.11
N ALA A 177 -20.67 0.81 -8.39
CA ALA A 177 -20.09 -0.42 -8.91
C ALA A 177 -18.63 -0.54 -8.46
N LEU A 178 -17.83 0.52 -8.61
CA LEU A 178 -16.45 0.59 -8.15
C LEU A 178 -16.31 0.31 -6.64
N ALA A 179 -17.22 0.86 -5.82
CA ALA A 179 -17.22 0.64 -4.37
C ALA A 179 -17.38 -0.85 -4.00
N LYS A 180 -18.09 -1.64 -4.81
CA LYS A 180 -18.23 -3.10 -4.59
C LYS A 180 -16.95 -3.86 -4.86
N HIS A 181 -16.01 -3.26 -5.58
CA HIS A 181 -14.68 -3.78 -5.89
C HIS A 181 -13.57 -3.12 -5.05
N GLY A 182 -13.94 -2.44 -3.95
CA GLY A 182 -12.98 -1.80 -3.06
C GLY A 182 -12.32 -0.56 -3.67
N ILE A 183 -13.02 0.16 -4.55
CA ILE A 183 -12.53 1.36 -5.22
C ILE A 183 -13.43 2.55 -4.88
N VAL A 184 -12.83 3.63 -4.42
CA VAL A 184 -13.50 4.90 -4.13
C VAL A 184 -13.07 5.99 -5.10
N LEU A 185 -13.92 7.00 -5.20
CA LEU A 185 -13.70 8.19 -6.01
C LEU A 185 -13.54 9.39 -5.08
N GLU A 186 -12.36 9.99 -5.10
CA GLU A 186 -11.98 11.10 -4.24
C GLU A 186 -11.70 12.31 -5.12
N GLY A 187 -12.73 13.14 -5.32
CA GLY A 187 -12.70 14.21 -6.31
C GLY A 187 -12.49 13.64 -7.71
N ASN A 188 -11.36 13.97 -8.33
CA ASN A 188 -10.97 13.49 -9.66
C ASN A 188 -10.03 12.28 -9.63
N ARG A 189 -9.82 11.65 -8.47
CA ARG A 189 -8.91 10.51 -8.28
C ARG A 189 -9.70 9.22 -8.04
N VAL A 190 -9.15 8.12 -8.56
CA VAL A 190 -9.58 6.75 -8.25
C VAL A 190 -8.59 6.20 -7.23
N ALA A 191 -9.08 5.74 -6.08
CA ALA A 191 -8.25 5.28 -4.97
C ALA A 191 -8.77 3.96 -4.38
N PRO A 192 -7.91 3.19 -3.70
CA PRO A 192 -8.35 2.03 -2.93
C PRO A 192 -9.26 2.43 -1.76
N ASP A 193 -10.34 1.67 -1.56
CA ASP A 193 -11.15 1.74 -0.35
C ASP A 193 -10.49 0.91 0.76
N PHE A 194 -9.57 1.55 1.49
CA PHE A 194 -8.85 0.87 2.58
C PHE A 194 -9.78 0.31 3.67
N PRO A 195 -10.83 1.01 4.16
CA PRO A 195 -11.82 0.44 5.07
C PRO A 195 -12.45 -0.85 4.53
N TRP A 196 -12.87 -0.86 3.27
CA TRP A 196 -13.46 -2.04 2.64
C TRP A 196 -12.46 -3.19 2.57
N LEU A 197 -11.22 -2.93 2.13
CA LEU A 197 -10.17 -3.93 2.03
C LEU A 197 -9.82 -4.54 3.38
N VAL A 198 -9.63 -3.72 4.41
CA VAL A 198 -9.38 -4.19 5.78
C VAL A 198 -10.53 -5.07 6.25
N GLN A 199 -11.78 -4.59 6.12
CA GLN A 199 -12.95 -5.32 6.62
C GLN A 199 -13.09 -6.70 5.94
N ARG A 200 -12.84 -6.79 4.63
CA ARG A 200 -12.92 -8.06 3.90
C ARG A 200 -11.74 -8.98 4.15
N ALA A 201 -10.54 -8.47 4.42
CA ALA A 201 -9.37 -9.28 4.70
C ALA A 201 -9.36 -9.90 6.11
N VAL A 202 -9.95 -9.22 7.10
CA VAL A 202 -9.91 -9.62 8.53
C VAL A 202 -10.24 -11.10 8.77
N PRO A 203 -11.32 -11.69 8.23
CA PRO A 203 -11.65 -13.10 8.48
C PRO A 203 -10.54 -14.06 8.05
N PHE A 204 -9.83 -13.74 6.96
CA PHE A 204 -8.82 -14.62 6.36
C PHE A 204 -7.46 -14.51 7.04
N VAL A 205 -7.14 -13.35 7.62
CA VAL A 205 -5.87 -13.11 8.33
C VAL A 205 -5.97 -13.30 9.85
N ALA A 206 -7.19 -13.46 10.40
CA ALA A 206 -7.39 -13.60 11.84
C ALA A 206 -6.61 -14.75 12.49
N PRO A 207 -6.56 -15.97 11.93
CA PRO A 207 -5.81 -17.06 12.56
C PRO A 207 -4.29 -16.76 12.57
N LEU A 208 -3.76 -16.14 11.51
CA LEU A 208 -2.38 -15.67 11.43
C LEU A 208 -2.09 -14.60 12.49
N ALA A 209 -2.92 -13.56 12.60
CA ALA A 209 -2.74 -12.50 13.60
C ALA A 209 -2.67 -13.07 15.03
N GLN A 210 -3.56 -14.02 15.35
CA GLN A 210 -3.57 -14.67 16.66
C GLN A 210 -2.34 -15.57 16.87
N ALA A 211 -1.86 -16.24 15.84
CA ALA A 211 -0.65 -17.07 15.92
C ALA A 211 0.61 -16.22 16.15
N ILE A 212 0.75 -15.09 15.45
CA ILE A 212 1.86 -14.14 15.65
C ILE A 212 1.85 -13.62 17.09
N VAL A 213 0.70 -13.15 17.57
CA VAL A 213 0.55 -12.63 18.93
C VAL A 213 0.85 -13.69 20.00
N ARG A 214 0.53 -14.97 19.75
CA ARG A 214 0.87 -16.06 20.68
C ARG A 214 2.36 -16.37 20.67
N ALA A 215 2.94 -16.58 19.48
CA ALA A 215 4.37 -16.86 19.35
C ALA A 215 5.22 -15.75 19.98
N TRP A 216 4.82 -14.50 19.82
CA TRP A 216 5.48 -13.36 20.43
C TRP A 216 5.37 -13.27 21.95
N ARG A 217 4.34 -13.86 22.55
CA ARG A 217 4.25 -13.98 24.02
C ARG A 217 5.13 -15.10 24.56
N ASP A 218 5.37 -16.12 23.74
CA ASP A 218 6.18 -17.28 24.08
C ASP A 218 7.68 -17.04 23.81
N THR A 219 8.03 -16.01 23.06
CA THR A 219 9.42 -15.57 22.98
C THR A 219 9.86 -15.02 24.34
N ASP A 220 11.06 -15.36 24.78
CA ASP A 220 11.77 -14.70 25.89
C ASP A 220 12.15 -13.24 25.52
N ALA A 221 11.30 -12.55 24.75
CA ALA A 221 11.45 -11.14 24.43
C ALA A 221 11.60 -10.41 25.77
N PRO A 222 12.73 -9.72 26.01
CA PRO A 222 13.11 -9.29 27.34
C PRO A 222 11.98 -8.47 27.96
N ALA A 223 11.31 -9.08 28.94
CA ALA A 223 10.36 -8.40 29.78
C ALA A 223 11.14 -7.32 30.53
N ALA A 224 11.05 -6.08 30.05
CA ALA A 224 11.63 -4.92 30.71
C ALA A 224 13.15 -5.02 30.99
N GLY A 225 13.95 -5.32 29.96
CA GLY A 225 15.35 -4.85 29.96
C GLY A 225 15.39 -3.32 30.14
N ALA A 226 16.48 -2.78 30.71
CA ALA A 226 16.61 -1.35 31.01
C ALA A 226 16.08 -0.49 29.84
N ALA A 227 15.04 0.30 30.10
CA ALA A 227 14.29 0.99 29.07
C ALA A 227 15.20 1.88 28.22
N ALA A 228 15.55 1.41 27.03
CA ALA A 228 16.08 2.27 25.98
C ALA A 228 14.90 2.97 25.30
N PRO A 229 15.06 4.22 24.83
CA PRO A 229 14.17 4.78 23.80
C PRO A 229 14.00 3.76 22.68
N GLY A 230 12.81 3.63 22.07
CA GLY A 230 12.54 2.58 21.08
C GLY A 230 11.96 1.28 21.65
N ASN A 231 12.44 0.87 22.83
CA ASN A 231 12.17 -0.43 23.44
C ASN A 231 11.35 -0.33 24.73
N TYR A 232 10.56 0.73 24.87
CA TYR A 232 9.64 0.85 25.99
C TYR A 232 8.63 -0.30 25.96
N PRO A 233 8.63 -1.19 26.98
CA PRO A 233 7.65 -2.25 27.03
C PRO A 233 6.27 -1.63 27.17
N ARG A 234 5.41 -1.86 26.18
CA ARG A 234 3.97 -1.56 26.30
C ARG A 234 3.29 -2.70 27.03
N SER A 235 2.23 -2.35 27.77
CA SER A 235 1.43 -3.34 28.51
C SER A 235 0.69 -4.31 27.58
N ASP A 236 0.35 -3.83 26.37
CA ASP A 236 -0.19 -4.65 25.29
C ASP A 236 0.88 -4.78 24.21
N THR A 237 1.41 -6.00 24.03
CA THR A 237 2.48 -6.31 23.08
C THR A 237 1.96 -6.74 21.71
N ARG A 238 0.63 -6.76 21.51
CA ARG A 238 0.03 -7.20 20.23
C ARG A 238 0.43 -6.30 19.07
N VAL A 239 0.48 -4.98 19.31
CA VAL A 239 0.87 -4.02 18.29
C VAL A 239 2.32 -4.25 17.87
N GLU A 240 3.22 -4.42 18.84
CA GLU A 240 4.63 -4.73 18.57
C GLU A 240 4.81 -6.04 17.81
N ALA A 241 4.09 -7.09 18.20
CA ALA A 241 4.19 -8.40 17.55
C ALA A 241 3.82 -8.34 16.07
N LEU A 242 2.68 -7.70 15.77
CA LEU A 242 2.16 -7.59 14.40
C LEU A 242 2.98 -6.60 13.57
N THR A 243 3.40 -5.48 14.15
CA THR A 243 4.32 -4.54 13.50
C THR A 243 5.66 -5.19 13.19
N SER A 244 6.23 -5.95 14.12
CA SER A 244 7.48 -6.69 13.92
C SER A 244 7.37 -7.65 12.74
N PHE A 245 6.32 -8.46 12.71
CA PHE A 245 6.04 -9.38 11.62
C PHE A 245 5.98 -8.65 10.28
N VAL A 246 5.17 -7.58 10.16
CA VAL A 246 5.04 -6.85 8.89
C VAL A 246 6.34 -6.15 8.49
N GLN A 247 7.07 -5.54 9.41
CA GLN A 247 8.32 -4.85 9.09
C GLN A 247 9.43 -5.81 8.61
N ARG A 248 9.48 -7.04 9.15
CA ARG A 248 10.65 -7.92 9.02
C ARG A 248 10.41 -9.24 8.30
N ALA A 249 9.23 -9.83 8.45
CA ALA A 249 8.88 -11.08 7.77
C ALA A 249 8.39 -10.84 6.35
N ILE A 250 7.80 -9.66 6.10
CA ILE A 250 7.22 -9.31 4.81
C ILE A 250 8.21 -8.43 4.04
N PRO A 251 8.69 -8.85 2.85
CA PRO A 251 9.61 -8.04 2.05
C PRO A 251 8.99 -6.72 1.60
N TYR A 252 9.81 -5.70 1.44
CA TYR A 252 9.45 -4.54 0.64
C TYR A 252 9.56 -4.94 -0.84
N ALA A 253 8.50 -4.70 -1.63
CA ALA A 253 8.47 -5.05 -3.03
C ALA A 253 7.63 -4.04 -3.80
N GLU A 254 8.13 -3.55 -4.94
CA GLU A 254 7.37 -2.67 -5.82
C GLU A 254 6.10 -3.38 -6.34
N VAL A 255 5.01 -2.63 -6.41
CA VAL A 255 3.75 -3.12 -6.99
C VAL A 255 3.75 -2.81 -8.49
N THR A 256 3.94 -3.86 -9.28
CA THR A 256 3.82 -3.80 -10.73
C THR A 256 2.37 -3.98 -11.17
N PRO A 257 1.95 -3.41 -12.32
CA PRO A 257 0.63 -3.65 -12.88
C PRO A 257 0.33 -5.14 -12.99
N SER A 258 -0.89 -5.53 -12.62
CA SER A 258 -1.28 -6.94 -12.62
C SER A 258 -1.39 -7.50 -14.05
N PRO A 259 -0.95 -8.74 -14.29
CA PRO A 259 -1.09 -9.40 -15.59
C PRO A 259 -2.55 -9.72 -15.97
N ASP A 260 -3.48 -9.69 -15.01
CA ASP A 260 -4.91 -9.95 -15.25
C ASP A 260 -5.66 -8.77 -15.90
N GLY A 261 -4.99 -7.63 -16.08
CA GLY A 261 -5.56 -6.45 -16.72
C GLY A 261 -6.46 -5.60 -15.82
N LEU A 262 -6.56 -5.92 -14.52
CA LEU A 262 -7.22 -5.08 -13.52
C LEU A 262 -6.26 -4.00 -13.02
N GLU A 263 -6.78 -2.79 -12.92
CA GLU A 263 -6.17 -1.67 -12.22
C GLU A 263 -6.52 -1.73 -10.74
N ARG A 264 -5.48 -1.65 -9.91
CA ARG A 264 -5.54 -1.80 -8.46
C ARG A 264 -4.97 -0.57 -7.73
N CYS A 265 -4.85 0.54 -8.45
CA CYS A 265 -4.37 1.81 -7.93
C CYS A 265 -2.98 1.71 -7.27
N GLY A 266 -2.13 0.82 -7.78
CA GLY A 266 -0.78 0.59 -7.25
C GLY A 266 -0.72 -0.23 -5.95
N LEU A 267 -1.82 -0.83 -5.49
CA LEU A 267 -1.91 -1.53 -4.21
C LEU A 267 -1.99 -3.06 -4.38
N ARG A 268 -1.34 -3.81 -3.49
CA ARG A 268 -1.60 -5.25 -3.26
C ARG A 268 -2.53 -5.45 -2.08
N THR A 269 -3.48 -6.38 -2.17
CA THR A 269 -4.30 -6.75 -1.01
C THR A 269 -3.47 -7.55 0.00
N PRO A 270 -3.90 -7.68 1.28
CA PRO A 270 -3.15 -8.41 2.30
C PRO A 270 -2.71 -9.83 1.89
N GLY A 271 -3.50 -10.50 1.06
CA GLY A 271 -3.17 -11.83 0.53
C GLY A 271 -1.94 -11.83 -0.36
N ALA A 272 -1.95 -10.95 -1.37
CA ALA A 272 -0.83 -10.75 -2.27
C ALA A 272 0.40 -10.20 -1.53
N THR A 273 0.20 -9.29 -0.56
CA THR A 273 1.29 -8.78 0.28
C THR A 273 1.97 -9.88 1.11
N LEU A 274 1.21 -10.83 1.65
CA LEU A 274 1.76 -11.97 2.38
C LEU A 274 2.54 -12.94 1.48
N ALA A 275 2.16 -13.07 0.20
CA ALA A 275 2.81 -13.96 -0.76
C ALA A 275 4.10 -13.35 -1.34
N ASP A 276 4.00 -12.10 -1.81
CA ASP A 276 4.99 -11.49 -2.70
C ASP A 276 5.66 -10.24 -2.10
N GLY A 277 5.35 -9.91 -0.85
CA GLY A 277 5.71 -8.62 -0.25
C GLY A 277 4.86 -7.47 -0.81
N GLY A 278 5.20 -6.25 -0.44
CA GLY A 278 4.53 -5.05 -0.94
C GLY A 278 5.29 -3.79 -0.59
N ASP A 279 4.82 -2.69 -1.15
CA ASP A 279 5.30 -1.34 -0.87
C ASP A 279 4.61 -0.75 0.38
N CYS A 280 4.78 0.55 0.61
CA CYS A 280 4.40 1.21 1.86
C CYS A 280 2.91 1.09 2.21
N ASP A 281 2.02 1.31 1.25
CA ASP A 281 0.56 1.22 1.41
C ASP A 281 0.08 -0.23 1.52
N SER A 282 0.63 -1.14 0.71
CA SER A 282 0.34 -2.58 0.78
C SER A 282 0.69 -3.16 2.16
N LYS A 283 1.87 -2.80 2.70
CA LYS A 283 2.31 -3.23 4.04
C LYS A 283 1.50 -2.59 5.15
N VAL A 284 1.14 -1.30 5.03
CA VAL A 284 0.24 -0.62 5.98
C VAL A 284 -1.14 -1.28 5.99
N LEU A 285 -1.69 -1.61 4.82
CA LEU A 285 -2.97 -2.30 4.70
C LEU A 285 -2.94 -3.69 5.35
N LEU A 286 -1.89 -4.47 5.12
CA LEU A 286 -1.69 -5.75 5.78
C LEU A 286 -1.62 -5.59 7.32
N LEU A 287 -0.85 -4.62 7.82
CA LEU A 287 -0.75 -4.36 9.25
C LEU A 287 -2.11 -3.95 9.85
N ALA A 288 -2.85 -3.08 9.17
CA ALA A 288 -4.18 -2.65 9.59
C ALA A 288 -5.16 -3.84 9.67
N ALA A 289 -5.15 -4.73 8.67
CA ALA A 289 -5.98 -5.95 8.67
C ALA A 289 -5.64 -6.90 9.82
N LEU A 290 -4.34 -7.13 10.07
CA LEU A 290 -3.88 -7.97 11.18
C LEU A 290 -4.27 -7.36 12.54
N LEU A 291 -4.08 -6.05 12.72
CA LEU A 291 -4.44 -5.34 13.95
C LEU A 291 -5.94 -5.37 14.20
N ARG A 292 -6.76 -5.09 13.17
CA ARG A 292 -8.23 -5.16 13.27
C ARG A 292 -8.69 -6.58 13.60
N ALA A 293 -8.03 -7.60 13.06
CA ALA A 293 -8.33 -9.00 13.38
C ALA A 293 -7.93 -9.39 14.83
N ALA A 294 -6.86 -8.81 15.38
CA ALA A 294 -6.41 -9.04 16.75
C ALA A 294 -7.20 -8.22 17.78
N ASP A 295 -7.68 -7.03 17.40
CA ASP A 295 -8.50 -6.15 18.22
C ASP A 295 -9.52 -5.36 17.35
N PRO A 296 -10.78 -5.80 17.31
CA PRO A 296 -11.82 -5.15 16.53
C PRO A 296 -12.16 -3.71 16.94
N ARG A 297 -11.67 -3.24 18.10
CA ARG A 297 -11.99 -1.90 18.64
C ARG A 297 -10.82 -0.94 18.64
N LEU A 298 -9.63 -1.40 18.25
CA LEU A 298 -8.44 -0.56 18.21
C LEU A 298 -8.65 0.59 17.20
N PRO A 299 -8.55 1.87 17.60
CA PRO A 299 -8.66 2.97 16.65
C PRO A 299 -7.49 2.92 15.67
N LEU A 300 -7.77 2.97 14.38
CA LEU A 300 -6.79 2.89 13.31
C LEU A 300 -7.03 4.01 12.29
N VAL A 301 -5.96 4.63 11.83
CA VAL A 301 -6.00 5.65 10.77
C VAL A 301 -4.82 5.43 9.83
N LEU A 302 -5.07 5.34 8.53
CA LEU A 302 -4.01 5.38 7.53
C LEU A 302 -3.65 6.84 7.30
N VAL A 303 -2.35 7.11 7.18
CA VAL A 303 -1.81 8.45 7.05
C VAL A 303 -0.99 8.51 5.78
N THR A 304 -1.50 9.25 4.79
CA THR A 304 -0.76 9.52 3.55
C THR A 304 0.05 10.79 3.73
N LEU A 305 1.32 10.74 3.36
CA LEU A 305 2.24 11.86 3.43
C LEU A 305 3.20 11.84 2.23
N THR A 306 3.89 12.95 2.03
CA THR A 306 4.97 13.05 1.05
C THR A 306 6.32 13.26 1.76
N ILE A 307 7.33 12.47 1.38
CA ILE A 307 8.72 12.58 1.82
C ILE A 307 9.59 12.86 0.59
N ASP A 308 10.29 13.99 0.57
CA ASP A 308 11.13 14.40 -0.58
C ASP A 308 10.41 14.34 -1.93
N GLY A 309 9.13 14.73 -1.95
CA GLY A 309 8.29 14.71 -3.16
C GLY A 309 7.77 13.33 -3.57
N ARG A 310 8.00 12.29 -2.78
CA ARG A 310 7.49 10.93 -3.01
C ARG A 310 6.36 10.61 -2.04
N PRO A 311 5.23 10.03 -2.52
CA PRO A 311 4.15 9.60 -1.65
C PRO A 311 4.62 8.45 -0.76
N HIS A 312 4.09 8.40 0.44
CA HIS A 312 4.39 7.39 1.44
C HIS A 312 3.20 7.22 2.39
N MET A 313 3.09 6.06 3.02
CA MET A 313 1.98 5.76 3.91
C MET A 313 2.44 5.20 5.27
N LEU A 314 1.82 5.71 6.33
CA LEU A 314 1.98 5.23 7.70
C LEU A 314 0.66 4.68 8.24
N LEU A 315 0.75 3.94 9.34
CA LEU A 315 -0.40 3.59 10.16
C LEU A 315 -0.37 4.34 11.49
N GLY A 316 -1.42 5.09 11.81
CA GLY A 316 -1.70 5.59 13.14
C GLY A 316 -2.54 4.61 13.94
N VAL A 317 -2.12 4.32 15.17
CA VAL A 317 -2.80 3.39 16.09
C VAL A 317 -3.15 4.08 17.40
N GLY A 318 -4.41 4.01 17.82
CA GLY A 318 -4.94 4.61 19.04
C GLY A 318 -4.52 3.87 20.30
N ILE A 319 -3.21 3.84 20.59
CA ILE A 319 -2.61 3.32 21.81
C ILE A 319 -1.94 4.45 22.60
N ARG A 320 -1.65 4.18 23.89
CA ARG A 320 -0.94 5.14 24.73
C ARG A 320 0.47 5.39 24.17
N PRO A 321 0.88 6.65 23.94
CA PRO A 321 2.22 6.95 23.51
C PRO A 321 3.25 6.67 24.61
N THR A 322 4.42 6.21 24.19
CA THR A 322 5.62 6.12 25.02
C THR A 322 6.42 7.41 24.86
N PRO A 323 7.39 7.71 25.75
CA PRO A 323 8.33 8.79 25.51
C PRO A 323 8.98 8.66 24.13
N CYS A 324 9.18 9.80 23.45
CA CYS A 324 9.70 9.87 22.08
C CYS A 324 8.82 9.27 20.98
N ALA A 325 7.59 8.81 21.28
CA ALA A 325 6.70 8.32 20.24
C ALA A 325 6.29 9.46 19.30
N ALA A 326 6.43 9.25 17.99
CA ALA A 326 5.79 10.04 16.96
C ALA A 326 4.28 9.83 17.06
N THR A 327 3.55 10.91 17.30
CA THR A 327 2.11 10.90 17.41
C THR A 327 1.44 11.87 16.45
N LEU A 328 0.16 11.61 16.22
CA LEU A 328 -0.75 12.41 15.43
C LEU A 328 -2.06 12.57 16.21
N THR A 329 -2.69 13.74 16.18
CA THR A 329 -4.06 13.91 16.69
C THR A 329 -5.04 14.05 15.53
N HIS A 330 -6.08 13.22 15.51
CA HIS A 330 -7.17 13.28 14.53
C HIS A 330 -8.49 12.91 15.20
N GLY A 331 -9.57 13.64 14.93
CA GLY A 331 -10.89 13.35 15.53
C GLY A 331 -10.93 13.37 17.07
N GLY A 332 -10.04 14.12 17.72
CA GLY A 332 -9.91 14.16 19.18
C GLY A 332 -9.22 12.94 19.80
N LEU A 333 -8.72 12.01 18.98
CA LEU A 333 -7.92 10.87 19.40
C LEU A 333 -6.45 11.10 19.05
N GLU A 334 -5.56 10.65 19.95
CA GLU A 334 -4.12 10.60 19.70
C GLU A 334 -3.75 9.21 19.18
N TYR A 335 -2.99 9.18 18.10
CA TYR A 335 -2.51 7.99 17.42
C TYR A 335 -0.99 7.94 17.49
N VAL A 336 -0.44 6.79 17.85
CA VAL A 336 0.99 6.48 17.70
C VAL A 336 1.22 6.04 16.25
N LEU A 337 2.17 6.70 15.57
CA LEU A 337 2.48 6.42 14.18
C LEU A 337 3.43 5.22 14.06
N ILE A 338 3.19 4.40 13.04
CA ILE A 338 3.97 3.21 12.73
C ILE A 338 4.41 3.29 11.27
N GLU A 339 5.72 3.33 11.07
CA GLU A 339 6.36 3.14 9.78
C GLU A 339 6.50 1.64 9.49
N THR A 340 6.06 1.15 8.34
CA THR A 340 6.07 -0.30 8.04
C THR A 340 7.23 -0.74 7.15
N THR A 341 7.89 0.20 6.48
CA THR A 341 9.02 -0.02 5.56
C THR A 341 10.37 0.11 6.25
N SER A 342 10.43 0.79 7.41
CA SER A 342 11.62 0.83 8.25
C SER A 342 11.42 0.01 9.53
N ALA A 343 12.43 -0.76 9.90
CA ALA A 343 12.39 -1.67 11.05
C ALA A 343 12.73 -0.96 12.38
N VAL A 344 12.22 0.27 12.58
CA VAL A 344 12.50 1.12 13.76
C VAL A 344 11.54 0.89 14.93
N GLY A 345 10.46 0.14 14.71
CA GLY A 345 9.48 -0.22 15.72
C GLY A 345 8.31 0.77 15.87
N VAL A 346 7.45 0.51 16.85
CA VAL A 346 6.18 1.23 17.06
C VAL A 346 6.43 2.61 17.67
N GLY A 347 5.96 3.66 16.99
CA GLY A 347 6.08 5.04 17.47
C GLY A 347 7.40 5.71 17.11
N PHE A 348 8.29 5.09 16.34
CA PHE A 348 9.56 5.70 15.95
C PHE A 348 9.59 5.90 14.45
N MET A 349 10.18 7.00 14.01
CA MET A 349 10.31 7.34 12.59
C MET A 349 11.80 7.34 12.24
N ALA A 350 12.11 6.98 11.00
CA ALA A 350 13.46 7.16 10.50
C ALA A 350 13.79 8.67 10.43
N PRO A 351 15.08 9.06 10.43
CA PRO A 351 15.48 10.47 10.34
C PRO A 351 14.94 11.20 9.10
N ASP A 352 14.66 10.47 8.02
CA ASP A 352 14.22 11.03 6.73
C ASP A 352 12.80 11.65 6.77
N TYR A 353 12.06 11.48 7.88
CA TYR A 353 10.69 12.00 8.03
C TYR A 353 10.65 13.47 8.47
N ASN A 354 11.79 14.13 8.66
CA ASN A 354 11.84 15.52 9.14
C ASN A 354 11.13 16.51 8.19
N ASP A 355 11.14 16.23 6.88
CA ASP A 355 10.50 17.06 5.85
C ASP A 355 9.16 16.49 5.37
N ALA A 356 8.60 15.51 6.11
CA ALA A 356 7.33 14.88 5.76
C ALA A 356 6.18 15.89 5.73
N ARG A 357 5.39 15.87 4.66
CA ARG A 357 4.19 16.69 4.49
C ARG A 357 2.97 15.81 4.52
N LEU A 358 2.12 16.04 5.50
CA LEU A 358 0.88 15.29 5.62
C LEU A 358 -0.13 15.71 4.54
N GLU A 359 -0.76 14.72 3.91
CA GLU A 359 -1.71 14.91 2.82
C GLU A 359 -3.12 14.50 3.22
N GLU A 360 -3.27 13.30 3.79
CA GLU A 360 -4.60 12.69 3.95
C GLU A 360 -4.69 11.71 5.13
N PHE A 361 -5.91 11.52 5.62
CA PHE A 361 -6.27 10.57 6.66
C PHE A 361 -7.42 9.67 6.22
N THR A 362 -7.26 8.36 6.33
CA THR A 362 -8.34 7.40 6.12
C THR A 362 -8.59 6.64 7.42
N VAL A 363 -9.72 6.92 8.07
CA VAL A 363 -10.10 6.20 9.32
C VAL A 363 -10.55 4.79 8.96
N ILE A 364 -9.98 3.80 9.63
CA ILE A 364 -10.46 2.41 9.53
C ILE A 364 -11.48 2.19 10.66
N PRO A 365 -12.76 1.99 10.33
CA PRO A 365 -13.84 1.89 11.31
C PRO A 365 -13.75 0.66 12.20
#